data_AF-A0A6J1PEM1-F1
#
_entry.id   AF-A0A6J1PEM1-F1
#
_cell.length_a   1.000
_cell.length_b   1.000
_cell.length_c   1.000
_cell.angle_alpha   90.00
_cell.angle_beta   90.00
_cell.angle_gamma   90.00
#
_symmetry.space_group_name_H-M   'P 1'
#
loop_
_entity.id
_entity.type
_entity.pdbx_description
1 polymer ?
#
loop_
_entity_poly.entity_id
_entity_poly.type
_entity_poly.pdbx_seq_one_letter_code
_entity_poly.pdbx_strand_id
1 'polypeptide(L)'
;MPFISKDWRSPGEEWVKTVEGWEKKKILECANNKTLSLLLRGEKDAGDKKEKDKKKENAVQPHCHITLKCTREIAGFNGLSDALKRLDFLSAVHDCRRFNYIVRLLDLLVSHRMGGLSGCAQRVLFNMLEEVALEVSLSQQQTGRLRRLIERVRAFSAGCCWGGRPLGSIILWEKHKAALERILQIASSITITQPDEEQKPQWSDLPPECRREVLLRLSDPRDIEASSEACEHLAVLAQEQRIWRELAQYHFTPQQIATTRQNNPGKDWKTIFTIARRSFGLREEYAEMIQLCRNCRCLFWRSLGHPCIADQDPAFQEKLADVDQASLHVPIPPQTFLKFFSL
;
A
#
# COMPACT_ATOMS: atom_id res chain seq x y z
N MET A 1 -15.43 10.14 19.56
CA MET A 1 -15.91 9.73 18.22
C MET A 1 -15.42 8.32 17.94
N PRO A 2 -16.24 7.39 17.44
CA PRO A 2 -15.77 6.05 17.10
C PRO A 2 -14.87 6.14 15.86
N PHE A 3 -13.68 5.54 15.94
CA PHE A 3 -12.79 5.36 14.80
C PHE A 3 -13.44 4.39 13.81
N ILE A 4 -13.82 4.88 12.63
CA ILE A 4 -14.49 4.09 11.58
C ILE A 4 -13.46 3.43 10.62
N SER A 5 -12.17 3.77 10.72
CA SER A 5 -11.13 3.12 9.89
C SER A 5 -10.61 1.83 10.53
N LYS A 6 -10.43 0.79 9.70
CA LYS A 6 -9.69 -0.44 10.07
C LYS A 6 -8.22 -0.18 10.43
N ASP A 7 -7.68 0.96 10.00
CA ASP A 7 -6.35 1.44 10.40
C ASP A 7 -6.48 2.39 11.59
N TRP A 8 -5.99 1.97 12.76
CA TRP A 8 -6.01 2.76 13.99
C TRP A 8 -4.95 3.87 13.99
N ARG A 9 -3.96 3.80 13.10
CA ARG A 9 -2.93 4.84 12.90
C ARG A 9 -3.40 5.94 11.95
N SER A 10 -4.54 5.76 11.29
CA SER A 10 -5.21 6.87 10.61
C SER A 10 -5.61 7.90 11.66
N PRO A 11 -5.25 9.19 11.57
CA PRO A 11 -5.51 10.18 12.64
C PRO A 11 -7.00 10.54 12.87
N GLY A 12 -7.92 9.58 12.77
CA GLY A 12 -9.36 9.81 12.72
C GLY A 12 -9.84 10.36 11.37
N GLU A 13 -11.15 10.52 11.24
CA GLU A 13 -11.78 11.20 10.11
C GLU A 13 -12.22 12.60 10.57
N GLU A 14 -11.42 13.63 10.29
CA GLU A 14 -11.82 15.03 10.50
C GLU A 14 -12.67 15.46 9.30
N TRP A 15 -13.87 15.99 9.55
CA TRP A 15 -14.78 16.45 8.52
C TRP A 15 -14.78 17.98 8.49
N VAL A 16 -14.61 18.55 7.30
CA VAL A 16 -14.64 20.00 7.07
C VAL A 16 -15.89 20.30 6.25
N LYS A 17 -16.62 21.34 6.65
CA LYS A 17 -17.78 21.82 5.92
C LYS A 17 -17.30 22.62 4.69
N THR A 18 -17.49 22.07 3.50
CA THR A 18 -17.28 22.73 2.21
C THR A 18 -18.58 23.38 1.71
N VAL A 19 -18.49 24.13 0.62
CA VAL A 19 -19.68 24.73 -0.03
C VAL A 19 -20.64 23.68 -0.59
N GLU A 20 -20.17 22.45 -0.86
CA GLU A 20 -20.98 21.33 -1.35
C GLU A 20 -21.41 20.33 -0.27
N GLY A 21 -21.02 20.55 1.00
CA GLY A 21 -21.45 19.72 2.12
C GLY A 21 -20.37 19.48 3.16
N TRP A 22 -20.34 18.27 3.74
CA TRP A 22 -19.26 17.85 4.62
C TRP A 22 -18.32 16.95 3.82
N GLU A 23 -17.07 17.35 3.71
CA GLU A 23 -16.02 16.55 3.08
C GLU A 23 -14.95 16.18 4.10
N LYS A 24 -14.34 15.01 3.91
CA LYS A 24 -13.25 14.56 4.78
C LYS A 24 -12.03 15.44 4.53
N LYS A 25 -11.49 16.08 5.57
CA LYS A 25 -10.32 16.97 5.52
C LYS A 25 -9.14 16.39 4.73
N LYS A 26 -8.88 15.10 4.91
CA LYS A 26 -7.81 14.38 4.20
C LYS A 26 -8.01 14.30 2.69
N ILE A 27 -9.25 14.23 2.21
CA ILE A 27 -9.55 14.22 0.76
C ILE A 27 -9.17 15.58 0.16
N LEU A 28 -9.46 16.66 0.89
CA LEU A 28 -9.09 18.03 0.52
C LEU A 28 -7.56 18.23 0.55
N GLU A 29 -6.87 17.71 1.57
CA GLU A 29 -5.40 17.77 1.70
C GLU A 29 -4.70 16.95 0.59
N CYS A 30 -5.21 15.75 0.26
CA CYS A 30 -4.69 14.95 -0.86
C CYS A 30 -4.83 15.64 -2.21
N ALA A 31 -5.93 16.39 -2.42
CA ALA A 31 -6.12 17.19 -3.63
C ALA A 31 -5.13 18.35 -3.72
N ASN A 32 -4.81 18.99 -2.58
CA ASN A 32 -3.79 20.03 -2.49
C ASN A 32 -2.35 19.48 -2.66
N ASN A 33 -2.08 18.26 -2.19
CA ASN A 33 -0.76 17.62 -2.30
C ASN A 33 -0.35 17.32 -3.76
N LYS A 34 -1.30 17.13 -4.68
CA LYS A 34 -1.02 17.08 -6.13
C LYS A 34 -0.35 18.37 -6.63
N THR A 35 -0.79 19.52 -6.13
CA THR A 35 -0.20 20.83 -6.45
C THR A 35 1.19 20.96 -5.84
N LEU A 36 1.41 20.42 -4.64
CA LEU A 36 2.71 20.43 -3.96
C LEU A 36 3.73 19.49 -4.64
N SER A 37 3.32 18.29 -5.08
CA SER A 37 4.16 17.36 -5.87
C SER A 37 4.60 18.00 -7.20
N LEU A 38 3.70 18.72 -7.88
CA LEU A 38 4.03 19.50 -9.08
C LEU A 38 4.99 20.66 -8.81
N LEU A 39 4.85 21.35 -7.68
CA LEU A 39 5.77 22.43 -7.27
C LEU A 39 7.16 21.90 -6.90
N LEU A 40 7.23 20.77 -6.20
CA LEU A 40 8.48 20.11 -5.82
C LEU A 40 9.21 19.46 -7.00
N ARG A 41 8.49 19.04 -8.05
CA ARG A 41 9.09 18.55 -9.30
C ARG A 41 9.78 19.63 -10.14
N GLY A 42 9.61 20.92 -9.82
CA GLY A 42 10.30 22.02 -10.49
C GLY A 42 10.05 22.07 -12.01
N GLU A 43 8.94 21.53 -12.49
CA GLU A 43 8.62 21.49 -13.92
C GLU A 43 8.19 22.88 -14.41
N LYS A 44 9.14 23.61 -15.02
CA LYS A 44 8.87 24.79 -15.87
C LYS A 44 8.33 24.37 -17.24
N ASP A 45 7.28 23.56 -17.31
CA ASP A 45 6.51 23.42 -18.56
C ASP A 45 5.28 24.33 -18.50
N ALA A 46 5.54 25.61 -18.74
CA ALA A 46 4.55 26.66 -18.95
C ALA A 46 4.05 26.71 -20.42
N GLY A 47 4.18 25.60 -21.15
CA GLY A 47 4.00 25.57 -22.60
C GLY A 47 2.97 24.57 -23.13
N ASP A 48 1.99 24.11 -22.34
CA ASP A 48 0.86 23.34 -22.92
C ASP A 48 -0.41 23.29 -22.03
N LYS A 49 -0.58 24.28 -21.14
CA LYS A 49 -1.63 24.26 -20.10
C LYS A 49 -3.02 24.70 -20.56
N LYS A 50 -3.20 25.23 -21.77
CA LYS A 50 -4.52 25.74 -22.21
C LYS A 50 -5.50 24.66 -22.69
N GLU A 51 -5.05 23.45 -23.00
CA GLU A 51 -5.93 22.39 -23.54
C GLU A 51 -6.40 21.37 -22.48
N LYS A 52 -5.71 21.26 -21.34
CA LYS A 52 -6.02 20.25 -20.30
C LYS A 52 -7.11 20.65 -19.31
N ASP A 53 -7.38 21.94 -19.12
CA ASP A 53 -8.38 22.39 -18.13
C ASP A 53 -9.84 22.24 -18.62
N LYS A 54 -10.10 22.04 -19.92
CA LYS A 54 -11.45 21.77 -20.45
C LYS A 54 -11.93 20.32 -20.28
N LYS A 55 -11.10 19.39 -19.77
CA LYS A 55 -11.41 17.95 -19.66
C LYS A 55 -11.71 17.46 -18.24
N LYS A 56 -11.99 18.37 -17.29
CA LYS A 56 -12.31 18.02 -15.89
C LYS A 56 -13.80 17.70 -15.65
N GLU A 57 -14.70 18.00 -16.58
CA GLU A 57 -16.14 17.75 -16.40
C GLU A 57 -16.59 16.29 -16.64
N ASN A 58 -15.70 15.38 -17.05
CA ASN A 58 -16.00 13.95 -17.17
C ASN A 58 -14.81 13.10 -16.69
N ALA A 59 -14.42 13.24 -15.41
CA ALA A 59 -13.39 12.39 -14.82
C ALA A 59 -13.90 10.94 -14.72
N VAL A 60 -13.65 10.15 -15.76
CA VAL A 60 -13.98 8.72 -15.79
C VAL A 60 -13.28 8.01 -14.64
N GLN A 61 -14.04 7.25 -13.87
CA GLN A 61 -13.55 6.51 -12.72
C GLN A 61 -12.37 5.58 -13.08
N PRO A 62 -11.25 5.58 -12.32
CA PRO A 62 -10.12 4.68 -12.55
C PRO A 62 -10.51 3.20 -12.46
N HIS A 63 -10.36 2.47 -13.57
CA HIS A 63 -10.67 1.05 -13.66
C HIS A 63 -9.88 0.35 -14.77
N CYS A 64 -9.67 -0.96 -14.65
CA CYS A 64 -8.92 -1.75 -15.62
C CYS A 64 -9.65 -3.07 -15.93
N HIS A 65 -10.10 -3.25 -17.16
CA HIS A 65 -10.62 -4.54 -17.62
C HIS A 65 -9.47 -5.53 -17.85
N ILE A 66 -9.60 -6.74 -17.30
CA ILE A 66 -8.59 -7.80 -17.44
C ILE A 66 -9.15 -9.00 -18.19
N THR A 67 -8.29 -9.61 -19.00
CA THR A 67 -8.59 -10.89 -19.63
C THR A 67 -8.11 -12.02 -18.73
N LEU A 68 -9.01 -12.91 -18.29
CA LEU A 68 -8.67 -14.03 -17.38
C LEU A 68 -8.34 -15.34 -18.12
N LYS A 69 -8.72 -15.49 -19.39
CA LYS A 69 -8.44 -16.68 -20.21
C LYS A 69 -7.93 -16.25 -21.58
N CYS A 70 -6.77 -16.76 -21.98
CA CYS A 70 -6.31 -16.65 -23.37
C CYS A 70 -7.06 -17.68 -24.22
N THR A 71 -7.64 -17.24 -25.33
CA THR A 71 -8.22 -18.12 -26.36
C THR A 71 -7.35 -18.06 -27.61
N ARG A 72 -7.55 -18.98 -28.58
CA ARG A 72 -6.83 -18.94 -29.86
C ARG A 72 -7.02 -17.63 -30.65
N GLU A 73 -8.12 -16.92 -30.40
CA GLU A 73 -8.50 -15.67 -31.09
C GLU A 73 -8.20 -14.41 -30.25
N ILE A 74 -8.06 -14.55 -28.93
CA ILE A 74 -7.81 -13.44 -28.00
C ILE A 74 -6.51 -13.72 -27.23
N ALA A 75 -5.41 -13.14 -27.73
CA ALA A 75 -4.17 -13.03 -26.99
C ALA A 75 -4.32 -11.97 -25.88
N GLY A 76 -4.88 -12.37 -24.74
CA GLY A 76 -5.09 -11.50 -23.59
C GLY A 76 -3.79 -11.21 -22.83
N PHE A 77 -2.95 -10.32 -23.35
CA PHE A 77 -1.81 -9.81 -22.58
C PHE A 77 -2.24 -8.56 -21.81
N ASN A 78 -2.53 -8.74 -20.51
CA ASN A 78 -2.74 -7.59 -19.64
C ASN A 78 -1.35 -7.01 -19.30
N GLY A 79 -1.01 -5.84 -19.86
CA GLY A 79 0.23 -5.16 -19.55
C GLY A 79 0.15 -4.47 -18.19
N LEU A 80 1.05 -4.81 -17.25
CA LEU A 80 1.06 -4.24 -15.90
C LEU A 80 1.11 -2.70 -15.93
N SER A 81 1.94 -2.12 -16.80
CA SER A 81 2.10 -0.65 -16.87
C SER A 81 0.81 0.07 -17.27
N ASP A 82 -0.04 -0.56 -18.07
CA ASP A 82 -1.33 0.01 -18.47
C ASP A 82 -2.34 -0.08 -17.33
N ALA A 83 -2.39 -1.22 -16.64
CA ALA A 83 -3.24 -1.40 -15.48
C ALA A 83 -2.94 -0.41 -14.35
N LEU A 84 -1.65 -0.20 -14.03
CA LEU A 84 -1.24 0.78 -13.02
C LEU A 84 -1.68 2.21 -13.38
N LYS A 85 -1.64 2.58 -14.66
CA LYS A 85 -2.09 3.89 -15.14
C LYS A 85 -3.61 4.02 -15.11
N ARG A 86 -4.33 3.01 -15.62
CA ARG A 86 -5.81 2.99 -15.69
C ARG A 86 -6.46 2.98 -14.31
N LEU A 87 -5.80 2.38 -13.33
CA LEU A 87 -6.20 2.39 -11.92
C LEU A 87 -5.66 3.61 -11.16
N ASP A 88 -4.96 4.53 -11.83
CA ASP A 88 -4.40 5.76 -11.26
C ASP A 88 -3.59 5.51 -9.98
N PHE A 89 -2.72 4.49 -10.01
CA PHE A 89 -1.88 4.13 -8.87
C PHE A 89 -0.99 5.28 -8.41
N LEU A 90 -0.56 6.15 -9.33
CA LEU A 90 0.28 7.29 -9.04
C LEU A 90 -0.46 8.27 -8.10
N SER A 91 -1.68 8.70 -8.45
CA SER A 91 -2.46 9.56 -7.56
C SER A 91 -2.93 8.82 -6.31
N ALA A 92 -3.18 7.50 -6.42
CA ALA A 92 -3.66 6.70 -5.30
C ALA A 92 -2.63 6.55 -4.17
N VAL A 93 -1.34 6.84 -4.42
CA VAL A 93 -0.30 6.90 -3.36
C VAL A 93 -0.71 7.90 -2.27
N HIS A 94 -1.29 9.03 -2.63
CA HIS A 94 -1.68 10.06 -1.67
C HIS A 94 -2.88 9.64 -0.80
N ASP A 95 -3.67 8.63 -1.19
CA ASP A 95 -4.76 8.15 -0.35
C ASP A 95 -4.21 7.20 0.74
N CYS A 96 -4.27 7.64 2.00
CA CYS A 96 -3.83 6.86 3.16
C CYS A 96 -4.43 5.45 3.24
N ARG A 97 -5.65 5.23 2.72
CA ARG A 97 -6.30 3.90 2.73
C ARG A 97 -5.66 2.93 1.75
N ARG A 98 -5.08 3.47 0.66
CA ARG A 98 -4.46 2.72 -0.45
C ARG A 98 -2.94 2.65 -0.32
N PHE A 99 -2.34 3.61 0.37
CA PHE A 99 -0.88 3.73 0.54
C PHE A 99 -0.23 2.39 0.94
N ASN A 100 -0.74 1.73 1.98
CA ASN A 100 -0.22 0.44 2.45
C ASN A 100 -0.27 -0.67 1.39
N TYR A 101 -1.35 -0.70 0.60
CA TYR A 101 -1.51 -1.65 -0.50
C TYR A 101 -0.48 -1.38 -1.61
N ILE A 102 -0.29 -0.11 -1.96
CA ILE A 102 0.64 0.32 -3.01
C ILE A 102 2.08 0.07 -2.59
N VAL A 103 2.47 0.42 -1.37
CA VAL A 103 3.81 0.15 -0.83
C VAL A 103 4.10 -1.35 -0.84
N ARG A 104 3.13 -2.21 -0.49
CA ARG A 104 3.31 -3.66 -0.61
C ARG A 104 3.50 -4.09 -2.06
N LEU A 105 2.70 -3.55 -2.98
CA LEU A 105 2.82 -3.86 -4.40
C LEU A 105 4.22 -3.50 -4.94
N LEU A 106 4.73 -2.31 -4.59
CA LEU A 106 6.07 -1.87 -4.92
C LEU A 106 7.14 -2.78 -4.31
N ASP A 107 6.98 -3.17 -3.04
CA ASP A 107 7.89 -4.09 -2.33
C ASP A 107 8.01 -5.45 -3.05
N LEU A 108 6.88 -5.99 -3.54
CA LEU A 108 6.84 -7.24 -4.32
C LEU A 108 7.49 -7.09 -5.70
N LEU A 109 7.21 -5.98 -6.40
CA LEU A 109 7.78 -5.69 -7.71
C LEU A 109 9.30 -5.54 -7.63
N VAL A 110 9.78 -4.75 -6.67
CA VAL A 110 11.20 -4.50 -6.43
C VAL A 110 11.93 -5.79 -6.05
N SER A 111 11.35 -6.62 -5.17
CA SER A 111 12.04 -7.81 -4.66
C SER A 111 12.08 -8.99 -5.60
N HIS A 112 11.06 -9.18 -6.42
CA HIS A 112 10.88 -10.46 -7.11
C HIS A 112 10.79 -10.34 -8.63
N ARG A 113 10.52 -9.14 -9.17
CA ARG A 113 10.08 -9.01 -10.57
C ARG A 113 10.80 -7.95 -11.38
N MET A 114 11.64 -7.10 -10.77
CA MET A 114 12.32 -5.98 -11.46
C MET A 114 12.99 -6.35 -12.79
N GLY A 115 13.73 -7.45 -12.83
CA GLY A 115 14.44 -7.89 -14.04
C GLY A 115 13.54 -8.39 -15.16
N GLY A 116 12.31 -8.81 -14.85
CA GLY A 116 11.31 -9.25 -15.83
C GLY A 116 10.48 -8.10 -16.39
N LEU A 117 10.34 -7.00 -15.65
CA LEU A 117 9.45 -5.89 -16.02
C LEU A 117 9.85 -5.23 -17.34
N SER A 118 8.87 -5.00 -18.21
CA SER A 118 9.03 -4.11 -19.37
C SER A 118 9.55 -2.72 -18.97
N GLY A 119 10.31 -2.06 -19.85
CA GLY A 119 10.85 -0.71 -19.57
C GLY A 119 9.77 0.34 -19.26
N CYS A 120 8.56 0.20 -19.83
CA CYS A 120 7.42 1.04 -19.47
C CYS A 120 6.92 0.78 -18.04
N ALA A 121 6.88 -0.48 -17.60
CA ALA A 121 6.50 -0.83 -16.23
C ALA A 121 7.57 -0.37 -15.22
N GLN A 122 8.85 -0.52 -15.54
CA GLN A 122 9.95 0.01 -14.72
C GLN A 122 9.82 1.53 -14.55
N ARG A 123 9.57 2.28 -15.63
CA ARG A 123 9.37 3.74 -15.54
C ARG A 123 8.20 4.11 -14.63
N VAL A 124 7.05 3.43 -14.76
CA VAL A 124 5.88 3.68 -13.88
C VAL A 124 6.23 3.36 -12.42
N LEU A 125 6.97 2.28 -12.17
CA LEU A 125 7.43 1.90 -10.84
C LEU A 125 8.32 2.99 -10.20
N PHE A 126 9.32 3.51 -10.92
CA PHE A 126 10.19 4.56 -10.40
C PHE A 126 9.43 5.86 -10.11
N ASN A 127 8.46 6.22 -10.95
CA ASN A 127 7.58 7.36 -10.69
C ASN A 127 6.75 7.14 -9.41
N MET A 128 6.18 5.94 -9.21
CA MET A 128 5.44 5.62 -8.00
C MET A 128 6.33 5.61 -6.75
N LEU A 129 7.57 5.13 -6.85
CA LEU A 129 8.55 5.17 -5.74
C LEU A 129 8.89 6.62 -5.35
N GLU A 130 9.00 7.51 -6.34
CA GLU A 130 9.20 8.94 -6.12
C GLU A 130 7.99 9.57 -5.41
N GLU A 131 6.75 9.29 -5.86
CA GLU A 131 5.55 9.78 -5.15
C GLU A 131 5.44 9.20 -3.73
N VAL A 132 5.83 7.93 -3.50
CA VAL A 132 5.87 7.37 -2.15
C VAL A 132 6.90 8.08 -1.29
N ALA A 133 8.08 8.43 -1.83
CA ALA A 133 9.08 9.18 -1.09
C ALA A 133 8.57 10.57 -0.70
N LEU A 134 7.90 11.26 -1.63
CA LEU A 134 7.26 12.56 -1.38
C LEU A 134 6.16 12.45 -0.30
N GLU A 135 5.25 11.50 -0.43
CA GLU A 135 4.15 11.31 0.53
C GLU A 135 4.66 10.95 1.93
N VAL A 136 5.70 10.14 2.04
CA VAL A 136 6.36 9.81 3.32
C VAL A 136 7.07 11.04 3.89
N SER A 137 7.67 11.88 3.05
CA SER A 137 8.30 13.13 3.48
C SER A 137 7.27 14.14 4.01
N LEU A 138 6.07 14.20 3.43
CA LEU A 138 5.01 15.09 3.90
C LEU A 138 4.31 14.55 5.15
N SER A 139 3.95 13.27 5.16
CA SER A 139 3.22 12.66 6.28
C SER A 139 4.11 12.34 7.49
N GLN A 140 5.43 12.20 7.28
CA GLN A 140 6.40 11.69 8.27
C GLN A 140 6.02 10.30 8.83
N GLN A 141 5.17 9.54 8.12
CA GLN A 141 4.74 8.20 8.52
C GLN A 141 5.46 7.12 7.70
N GLN A 142 5.65 5.94 8.30
CA GLN A 142 6.16 4.74 7.60
C GLN A 142 7.55 4.88 6.96
N THR A 143 8.41 5.74 7.51
CA THR A 143 9.79 5.99 7.04
C THR A 143 10.62 4.70 6.89
N GLY A 144 10.43 3.73 7.79
CA GLY A 144 11.08 2.42 7.71
C GLY A 144 10.73 1.61 6.44
N ARG A 145 9.50 1.72 5.95
CA ARG A 145 9.09 1.03 4.71
C ARG A 145 9.71 1.67 3.47
N LEU A 146 9.78 3.01 3.43
CA LEU A 146 10.48 3.74 2.38
C LEU A 146 11.97 3.35 2.35
N ARG A 147 12.65 3.37 3.50
CA ARG A 147 14.07 2.97 3.61
C ARG A 147 14.30 1.56 3.06
N ARG A 148 13.45 0.59 3.43
CA ARG A 148 13.53 -0.78 2.92
C ARG A 148 13.34 -0.87 1.40
N LEU A 149 12.38 -0.12 0.85
CA LEU A 149 12.17 -0.05 -0.61
C LEU A 149 13.43 0.50 -1.30
N ILE A 150 13.99 1.60 -0.78
CA ILE A 150 15.20 2.23 -1.29
C ILE A 150 16.38 1.26 -1.27
N GLU A 151 16.62 0.57 -0.16
CA GLU A 151 17.68 -0.42 -0.03
C GLU A 151 17.55 -1.54 -1.06
N ARG A 152 16.33 -2.03 -1.28
CA ARG A 152 16.07 -3.08 -2.29
C ARG A 152 16.30 -2.57 -3.72
N VAL A 153 15.88 -1.35 -4.04
CA VAL A 153 16.14 -0.72 -5.35
C VAL A 153 17.64 -0.51 -5.55
N ARG A 154 18.37 -0.07 -4.51
CA ARG A 154 19.83 0.08 -4.55
C ARG A 154 20.54 -1.26 -4.76
N ALA A 155 20.14 -2.30 -4.02
CA ALA A 155 20.71 -3.63 -4.16
C ALA A 155 20.49 -4.19 -5.57
N PHE A 156 19.28 -4.01 -6.12
CA PHE A 156 19.00 -4.34 -7.52
C PHE A 156 19.89 -3.56 -8.49
N SER A 157 20.01 -2.24 -8.28
CA SER A 157 20.83 -1.38 -9.13
C SER A 157 22.32 -1.75 -9.09
N ALA A 158 22.84 -2.15 -7.93
CA ALA A 158 24.22 -2.58 -7.78
C ALA A 158 24.47 -3.95 -8.43
N GLY A 159 23.51 -4.87 -8.34
CA GLY A 159 23.58 -6.19 -8.96
C GLY A 159 23.63 -6.15 -10.50
N CYS A 160 22.96 -5.18 -11.12
CA CYS A 160 23.02 -4.97 -12.57
C CYS A 160 24.36 -4.40 -13.08
N CYS A 161 25.27 -3.99 -12.18
CA CYS A 161 26.57 -3.43 -12.55
C CYS A 161 27.67 -4.50 -12.71
N TRP A 162 27.47 -5.74 -12.23
CA TRP A 162 28.49 -6.80 -12.25
C TRP A 162 28.23 -7.84 -13.36
N GLY A 163 28.22 -7.44 -14.64
CA GLY A 163 28.20 -8.44 -15.72
C GLY A 163 27.60 -8.06 -17.09
N GLY A 164 27.17 -6.82 -17.31
CA GLY A 164 26.98 -6.32 -18.68
C GLY A 164 25.55 -5.99 -19.08
N ARG A 165 25.40 -4.73 -19.47
CA ARG A 165 24.25 -4.02 -20.04
C ARG A 165 23.13 -3.66 -19.04
N PRO A 166 22.81 -2.37 -18.91
CA PRO A 166 21.63 -1.96 -18.17
C PRO A 166 20.38 -2.61 -18.78
N LEU A 167 19.40 -2.94 -17.96
CA LEU A 167 18.11 -3.42 -18.45
C LEU A 167 17.45 -2.33 -19.29
N GLY A 168 17.25 -2.59 -20.58
CA GLY A 168 16.69 -1.64 -21.53
C GLY A 168 17.73 -0.70 -22.14
N SER A 169 17.29 0.50 -22.56
CA SER A 169 18.20 1.48 -23.16
C SER A 169 19.03 2.19 -22.09
N ILE A 170 20.26 2.61 -22.45
CA ILE A 170 21.13 3.40 -21.58
C ILE A 170 20.42 4.67 -21.07
N ILE A 171 19.66 5.33 -21.95
CA ILE A 171 18.86 6.52 -21.61
C ILE A 171 17.80 6.20 -20.54
N LEU A 172 17.14 5.04 -20.63
CA LEU A 172 16.16 4.63 -19.62
C LEU A 172 16.85 4.39 -18.27
N TRP A 173 18.03 3.79 -18.29
CA TRP A 173 18.82 3.54 -17.09
C TRP A 173 19.30 4.82 -16.42
N GLU A 174 19.80 5.79 -17.19
CA GLU A 174 20.17 7.12 -16.67
C GLU A 174 18.99 7.81 -16.01
N LYS A 175 17.78 7.71 -16.61
CA LYS A 175 16.55 8.23 -16.01
C LYS A 175 16.21 7.53 -14.69
N HIS A 176 16.36 6.21 -14.61
CA HIS A 176 16.15 5.47 -13.36
C HIS A 176 17.17 5.86 -12.28
N LYS A 177 18.44 6.05 -12.65
CA LYS A 177 19.49 6.51 -11.73
C LYS A 177 19.17 7.92 -11.20
N ALA A 178 18.81 8.85 -12.07
CA ALA A 178 18.40 10.19 -11.67
C ALA A 178 17.15 10.19 -10.77
N ALA A 179 16.17 9.34 -11.05
CA ALA A 179 15.00 9.16 -10.19
C ALA A 179 15.40 8.61 -8.81
N LEU A 180 16.29 7.62 -8.77
CA LEU A 180 16.81 7.09 -7.51
C LEU A 180 17.53 8.19 -6.71
N GLU A 181 18.38 8.99 -7.34
CA GLU A 181 19.07 10.12 -6.67
C GLU A 181 18.08 11.10 -6.04
N ARG A 182 17.00 11.47 -6.74
CA ARG A 182 15.94 12.33 -6.18
C ARG A 182 15.22 11.68 -5.00
N ILE A 183 14.86 10.39 -5.12
CA ILE A 183 14.25 9.62 -4.01
C ILE A 183 15.17 9.61 -2.79
N LEU A 184 16.48 9.44 -2.99
CA LEU A 184 17.47 9.45 -1.92
C LEU A 184 17.59 10.82 -1.25
N GLN A 185 17.57 11.89 -2.05
CA GLN A 185 17.59 13.25 -1.53
C GLN A 185 16.36 13.53 -0.67
N ILE A 186 15.16 13.16 -1.14
CA ILE A 186 13.92 13.27 -0.37
C ILE A 186 14.01 12.44 0.90
N ALA A 187 14.48 11.19 0.82
CA ALA A 187 14.59 10.32 1.99
C ALA A 187 15.57 10.86 3.04
N SER A 188 16.62 11.56 2.60
CA SER A 188 17.61 12.18 3.49
C SER A 188 17.11 13.47 4.17
N SER A 189 16.12 14.16 3.61
CA SER A 189 15.52 15.34 4.22
C SER A 189 14.48 15.00 5.31
N ILE A 190 14.03 13.74 5.38
CA ILE A 190 13.09 13.27 6.40
C ILE A 190 13.78 13.32 7.77
N THR A 191 13.34 14.27 8.60
CA THR A 191 13.86 14.47 9.95
C THR A 191 12.79 14.08 10.95
N ILE A 192 13.04 13.02 11.73
CA ILE A 192 12.14 12.63 12.82
C ILE A 192 12.40 13.61 13.98
N THR A 193 11.47 14.54 14.20
CA THR A 193 11.53 15.47 15.32
C THR A 193 11.30 14.72 16.63
N GLN A 194 12.20 14.88 17.58
CA GLN A 194 11.99 14.36 18.93
C GLN A 194 10.97 15.24 19.66
N PRO A 195 10.10 14.65 20.50
CA PRO A 195 9.28 15.43 21.42
C PRO A 195 10.18 16.26 22.35
N ASP A 196 9.74 17.45 22.71
CA ASP A 196 10.44 18.28 23.69
C ASP A 196 10.51 17.55 25.04
N GLU A 197 11.70 17.46 25.64
CA GLU A 197 11.92 16.76 26.90
C GLU A 197 11.13 17.42 28.06
N GLU A 198 10.85 18.71 27.94
CA GLU A 198 10.08 19.47 28.94
C GLU A 198 8.57 19.19 28.87
N GLN A 199 8.10 18.62 27.76
CA GLN A 199 6.68 18.38 27.53
C GLN A 199 6.20 17.10 28.22
N LYS A 200 5.35 17.27 29.25
CA LYS A 200 4.71 16.17 29.98
C LYS A 200 3.27 15.91 29.48
N PRO A 201 2.77 14.65 29.56
CA PRO A 201 3.46 13.45 30.05
C PRO A 201 4.42 12.85 29.02
N GLN A 202 5.53 12.28 29.50
CA GLN A 202 6.46 11.51 28.68
C GLN A 202 5.95 10.06 28.50
N TRP A 203 6.50 9.35 27.51
CA TRP A 203 6.16 7.95 27.26
C TRP A 203 6.41 7.02 28.46
N SER A 204 7.47 7.32 29.24
CA SER A 204 7.83 6.62 30.48
C SER A 204 6.79 6.80 31.59
N ASP A 205 6.07 7.92 31.61
CA ASP A 205 5.04 8.24 32.61
C ASP A 205 3.75 7.42 32.40
N LEU A 206 3.58 6.80 31.23
CA LEU A 206 2.41 5.99 30.94
C LEU A 206 2.40 4.68 31.75
N PRO A 207 1.26 4.31 32.37
CA PRO A 207 1.11 3.02 33.04
C PRO A 207 1.48 1.86 32.10
N PRO A 208 2.04 0.75 32.63
CA PRO A 208 2.39 -0.41 31.83
C PRO A 208 1.18 -1.00 31.07
N GLU A 209 -0.03 -0.86 31.59
CA GLU A 209 -1.28 -1.26 30.93
C GLU A 209 -1.52 -0.49 29.64
N CYS A 210 -1.30 0.83 29.65
CA CYS A 210 -1.44 1.68 28.47
C CYS A 210 -0.40 1.34 27.40
N ARG A 211 0.86 1.17 27.81
CA ARG A 211 1.95 0.78 26.89
C ARG A 211 1.72 -0.60 26.29
N ARG A 212 1.19 -1.54 27.08
CA ARG A 212 0.80 -2.88 26.62
C ARG A 212 -0.31 -2.81 25.59
N GLU A 213 -1.33 -1.98 25.80
CA GLU A 213 -2.38 -1.79 24.81
C GLU A 213 -1.84 -1.22 23.49
N VAL A 214 -0.83 -0.35 23.52
CA VAL A 214 -0.17 0.11 22.28
C VAL A 214 0.51 -1.06 21.55
N LEU A 215 1.29 -1.89 22.25
CA LEU A 215 1.92 -3.08 21.65
C LEU A 215 0.88 -4.06 21.08
N LEU A 216 -0.26 -4.23 21.75
CA LEU A 216 -1.35 -5.09 21.28
C LEU A 216 -2.02 -4.61 19.99
N ARG A 217 -1.85 -3.33 19.61
CA ARG A 217 -2.33 -2.81 18.32
C ARG A 217 -1.33 -2.97 17.18
N LEU A 218 -0.11 -3.40 17.47
CA LEU A 218 0.88 -3.69 16.43
C LEU A 218 0.52 -5.01 15.73
N SER A 219 0.32 -4.94 14.42
CA SER A 219 -0.05 -6.07 13.57
C SER A 219 1.14 -6.64 12.78
N ASP A 220 2.35 -6.15 12.99
CA ASP A 220 3.57 -6.71 12.39
C ASP A 220 4.51 -7.17 13.53
N PRO A 221 4.95 -8.44 13.54
CA PRO A 221 5.89 -8.90 14.57
C PRO A 221 7.19 -8.10 14.61
N ARG A 222 7.62 -7.53 13.48
CA ARG A 222 8.84 -6.70 13.42
C ARG A 222 8.67 -5.37 14.12
N ASP A 223 7.45 -4.81 14.11
CA ASP A 223 7.16 -3.57 14.84
C ASP A 223 7.27 -3.82 16.35
N ILE A 224 6.87 -5.02 16.82
CA ILE A 224 7.00 -5.42 18.24
C ILE A 224 8.47 -5.62 18.61
N GLU A 225 9.23 -6.31 17.76
CA GLU A 225 10.68 -6.52 17.97
C GLU A 225 11.45 -5.18 17.97
N ALA A 226 11.20 -4.30 17.00
CA ALA A 226 11.80 -2.98 16.96
C ALA A 226 11.40 -2.12 18.17
N SER A 227 10.14 -2.23 18.64
CA SER A 227 9.69 -1.54 19.86
C SER A 227 10.43 -2.04 21.10
N SER A 228 10.70 -3.34 21.18
CA SER A 228 11.51 -3.96 22.24
C SER A 228 12.96 -3.49 22.21
N GLU A 229 13.54 -3.30 21.02
CA GLU A 229 14.91 -2.80 20.88
C GLU A 229 15.03 -1.30 21.19
N ALA A 230 13.98 -0.53 20.91
CA ALA A 230 13.97 0.92 21.10
C ALA A 230 13.70 1.37 22.55
N CYS A 231 12.99 0.57 23.35
CA CYS A 231 12.57 0.97 24.70
C CYS A 231 12.55 -0.21 25.68
N GLU A 232 13.31 -0.09 26.77
CA GLU A 232 13.41 -1.14 27.80
C GLU A 232 12.05 -1.53 28.40
N HIS A 233 11.19 -0.55 28.67
CA HIS A 233 9.85 -0.82 29.19
C HIS A 233 9.00 -1.65 28.21
N LEU A 234 9.17 -1.43 26.90
CA LEU A 234 8.50 -2.23 25.88
C LEU A 234 9.16 -3.58 25.70
N ALA A 235 10.47 -3.71 25.96
CA ALA A 235 11.17 -4.98 25.93
C ALA A 235 10.60 -5.98 26.93
N VAL A 236 10.31 -5.52 28.15
CA VAL A 236 9.67 -6.36 29.19
C VAL A 236 8.27 -6.80 28.75
N LEU A 237 7.47 -5.87 28.23
CA LEU A 237 6.10 -6.17 27.79
C LEU A 237 6.07 -7.08 26.54
N ALA A 238 7.02 -6.93 25.62
CA ALA A 238 7.10 -7.74 24.40
C ALA A 238 7.41 -9.23 24.68
N GLN A 239 7.86 -9.59 25.88
CA GLN A 239 8.06 -10.98 26.29
C GLN A 239 6.77 -11.63 26.81
N GLU A 240 5.72 -10.85 27.07
CA GLU A 240 4.47 -11.38 27.58
C GLU A 240 3.78 -12.31 26.58
N GLN A 241 3.32 -13.45 27.08
CA GLN A 241 2.58 -14.45 26.31
C GLN A 241 1.32 -13.87 25.65
N ARG A 242 0.68 -12.88 26.30
CA ARG A 242 -0.52 -12.22 25.77
C ARG A 242 -0.23 -11.51 24.45
N ILE A 243 0.87 -10.77 24.32
CA ILE A 243 1.20 -10.01 23.10
C ILE A 243 1.24 -10.93 21.88
N TRP A 244 2.00 -12.02 21.98
CA TRP A 244 2.16 -12.97 20.88
C TRP A 244 0.92 -13.84 20.63
N ARG A 245 0.12 -14.10 21.67
CA ARG A 245 -1.17 -14.78 21.52
C ARG A 245 -2.16 -13.95 20.72
N GLU A 246 -2.36 -12.69 21.08
CA GLU A 246 -3.27 -11.80 20.37
C GLU A 246 -2.79 -11.56 18.93
N LEU A 247 -1.47 -11.41 18.72
CA LEU A 247 -0.89 -11.34 17.38
C LEU A 247 -1.16 -12.62 16.57
N ALA A 248 -1.02 -13.80 17.18
CA ALA A 248 -1.37 -15.06 16.52
C ALA A 248 -2.85 -15.13 16.15
N GLN A 249 -3.74 -14.75 17.06
CA GLN A 249 -5.19 -14.71 16.83
C GLN A 249 -5.59 -13.70 15.75
N TYR A 250 -4.85 -12.61 15.59
CA TYR A 250 -5.07 -11.64 14.53
C TYR A 250 -4.74 -12.21 13.13
N HIS A 251 -3.64 -12.97 13.01
CA HIS A 251 -3.15 -13.47 11.72
C HIS A 251 -3.67 -14.85 11.31
N PHE A 252 -4.02 -15.71 12.28
CA PHE A 252 -4.32 -17.12 12.02
C PHE A 252 -5.70 -17.49 12.52
N THR A 253 -6.33 -18.45 11.84
CA THR A 253 -7.63 -18.98 12.27
C THR A 253 -7.47 -19.81 13.55
N PRO A 254 -8.54 -19.97 14.37
CA PRO A 254 -8.50 -20.83 15.56
C PRO A 254 -8.03 -22.26 15.25
N GLN A 255 -8.39 -22.79 14.07
CA GLN A 255 -7.96 -24.11 13.60
C GLN A 255 -6.45 -24.16 13.34
N GLN A 256 -5.89 -23.18 12.61
CA GLN A 256 -4.44 -23.09 12.34
C GLN A 256 -3.63 -23.01 13.65
N ILE A 257 -4.11 -22.22 14.62
CA ILE A 257 -3.49 -22.10 15.94
C ILE A 257 -3.56 -23.43 16.69
N ALA A 258 -4.75 -24.06 16.73
CA ALA A 258 -4.95 -25.33 17.42
C ALA A 258 -4.02 -26.42 16.85
N THR A 259 -3.96 -26.57 15.53
CA THR A 259 -3.05 -27.52 14.86
C THR A 259 -1.59 -27.24 15.18
N THR A 260 -1.16 -25.97 15.14
CA THR A 260 0.23 -25.60 15.46
C THR A 260 0.59 -25.94 16.90
N ARG A 261 -0.31 -25.68 17.84
CA ARG A 261 -0.11 -25.98 19.27
C ARG A 261 -0.13 -27.47 19.58
N GLN A 262 -1.01 -28.25 18.94
CA GLN A 262 -1.04 -29.71 19.07
C GLN A 262 0.28 -30.34 18.62
N ASN A 263 0.84 -29.84 17.50
CA ASN A 263 2.12 -30.32 16.98
C ASN A 263 3.33 -29.81 17.78
N ASN A 264 3.17 -28.81 18.64
CA ASN A 264 4.25 -28.17 19.40
C ASN A 264 3.83 -27.93 20.87
N PRO A 265 3.57 -29.01 21.63
CA PRO A 265 3.11 -28.87 23.02
C PRO A 265 4.18 -28.20 23.89
N GLY A 266 3.75 -27.39 24.86
CA GLY A 266 4.62 -26.73 25.83
C GLY A 266 5.45 -25.55 25.28
N LYS A 267 5.35 -25.21 23.99
CA LYS A 267 6.01 -24.03 23.42
C LYS A 267 5.25 -22.75 23.77
N ASP A 268 6.01 -21.67 23.95
CA ASP A 268 5.51 -20.34 24.24
C ASP A 268 4.89 -19.69 22.97
N TRP A 269 4.07 -18.66 23.17
CA TRP A 269 3.31 -18.03 22.08
C TRP A 269 4.19 -17.37 21.01
N LYS A 270 5.39 -16.87 21.36
CA LYS A 270 6.32 -16.32 20.35
C LYS A 270 6.83 -17.42 19.42
N THR A 271 7.16 -18.60 19.97
CA THR A 271 7.53 -19.77 19.18
C THR A 271 6.38 -20.28 18.34
N ILE A 272 5.18 -20.43 18.93
CA ILE A 272 3.97 -20.86 18.21
C ILE A 272 3.67 -19.91 17.04
N PHE A 273 3.71 -18.60 17.29
CA PHE A 273 3.52 -17.58 16.25
C PHE A 273 4.56 -17.72 15.13
N THR A 274 5.82 -17.90 15.47
CA THR A 274 6.92 -18.04 14.49
C THR A 274 6.74 -19.27 13.61
N ILE A 275 6.29 -20.39 14.18
CA ILE A 275 5.98 -21.62 13.45
C ILE A 275 4.77 -21.39 12.53
N ALA A 276 3.66 -20.90 13.07
CA ALA A 276 2.44 -20.63 12.30
C ALA A 276 2.71 -19.66 11.14
N ARG A 277 3.52 -18.63 11.35
CA ARG A 277 3.95 -17.68 10.32
C ARG A 277 4.67 -18.37 9.17
N ARG A 278 5.56 -19.33 9.47
CA ARG A 278 6.28 -20.09 8.45
C ARG A 278 5.36 -21.05 7.69
N SER A 279 4.39 -21.65 8.38
CA SER A 279 3.48 -22.64 7.79
C SER A 279 2.35 -22.03 6.96
N PHE A 280 1.76 -20.92 7.42
CA PHE A 280 0.53 -20.36 6.83
C PHE A 280 0.72 -18.97 6.22
N GLY A 281 1.83 -18.29 6.50
CA GLY A 281 2.02 -16.89 6.13
C GLY A 281 1.20 -15.93 6.99
N LEU A 282 1.50 -14.63 6.91
CA LEU A 282 0.75 -13.61 7.65
C LEU A 282 -0.49 -13.18 6.87
N ARG A 283 -1.58 -12.89 7.59
CA ARG A 283 -2.75 -12.20 7.04
C ARG A 283 -2.34 -10.85 6.45
N GLU A 284 -2.70 -10.61 5.19
CA GLU A 284 -2.54 -9.32 4.51
C GLU A 284 -3.89 -8.57 4.56
N GLU A 285 -3.98 -7.52 5.38
CA GLU A 285 -5.13 -6.61 5.39
C GLU A 285 -4.71 -5.20 5.00
N TYR A 286 -5.53 -4.57 4.16
CA TYR A 286 -5.39 -3.18 3.75
C TYR A 286 -6.73 -2.48 3.97
N ALA A 287 -6.67 -1.20 4.35
CA ALA A 287 -7.86 -0.37 4.54
C ALA A 287 -8.68 -0.29 3.24
N GLU A 288 -8.01 -0.22 2.10
CA GLU A 288 -8.61 -0.41 0.79
C GLU A 288 -7.79 -1.38 -0.06
N MET A 289 -8.49 -2.28 -0.77
CA MET A 289 -7.92 -3.22 -1.73
C MET A 289 -8.62 -3.05 -3.07
N ILE A 290 -7.88 -3.29 -4.16
CA ILE A 290 -8.44 -3.45 -5.49
C ILE A 290 -9.51 -4.55 -5.43
N GLN A 291 -10.67 -4.28 -6.02
CA GLN A 291 -11.75 -5.25 -6.19
C GLN A 291 -11.73 -5.79 -7.61
N LEU A 292 -11.97 -7.09 -7.76
CA LEU A 292 -12.29 -7.71 -9.04
C LEU A 292 -13.80 -7.93 -9.11
N CYS A 293 -14.43 -7.39 -10.15
CA CYS A 293 -15.77 -7.78 -10.51
C CYS A 293 -15.77 -9.11 -11.27
N ARG A 294 -16.47 -10.11 -10.75
CA ARG A 294 -16.61 -11.42 -11.41
C ARG A 294 -17.43 -11.37 -12.70
N ASN A 295 -18.27 -10.34 -12.85
CA ASN A 295 -19.12 -10.17 -14.03
C ASN A 295 -18.35 -9.57 -15.21
N CYS A 296 -17.96 -8.29 -15.14
CA CYS A 296 -17.28 -7.60 -16.25
C CYS A 296 -15.77 -7.77 -16.26
N ARG A 297 -15.18 -8.44 -15.26
CA ARG A 297 -13.73 -8.62 -15.13
C ARG A 297 -12.97 -7.31 -15.07
N CYS A 298 -13.56 -6.27 -14.48
CA CYS A 298 -12.85 -5.05 -14.17
C CYS A 298 -12.22 -5.10 -12.77
N LEU A 299 -11.02 -4.56 -12.68
CA LEU A 299 -10.34 -4.17 -11.45
C LEU A 299 -10.67 -2.69 -11.17
N PHE A 300 -10.94 -2.36 -9.90
CA PHE A 300 -11.27 -0.99 -9.49
C PHE A 300 -11.02 -0.75 -8.00
N TRP A 301 -10.98 0.53 -7.59
CA TRP A 301 -10.96 0.94 -6.19
C TRP A 301 -12.38 1.00 -5.64
N ARG A 302 -12.69 0.24 -4.57
CA ARG A 302 -14.05 0.14 -4.01
C ARG A 302 -14.65 1.50 -3.67
N SER A 303 -13.85 2.40 -3.12
CA SER A 303 -14.31 3.73 -2.70
C SER A 303 -14.67 4.66 -3.86
N LEU A 304 -14.28 4.34 -5.09
CA LEU A 304 -14.58 5.14 -6.27
C LEU A 304 -15.83 4.66 -7.03
N GLY A 305 -16.45 3.53 -6.62
CA GLY A 305 -17.58 2.92 -7.34
C GLY A 305 -17.16 1.75 -8.23
N HIS A 306 -18.07 1.17 -9.00
CA HIS A 306 -17.79 0.11 -9.97
C HIS A 306 -18.24 0.58 -11.37
N PRO A 307 -17.38 0.51 -12.41
CA PRO A 307 -17.64 1.15 -13.70
C PRO A 307 -18.57 0.36 -14.65
N CYS A 308 -19.20 -0.74 -14.20
CA CYS A 308 -19.88 -1.64 -15.13
C CYS A 308 -21.21 -1.07 -15.65
N ILE A 309 -21.44 -1.21 -16.94
CA ILE A 309 -22.70 -0.90 -17.64
C ILE A 309 -23.89 -1.73 -17.08
N ALA A 310 -23.61 -2.80 -16.33
CA ALA A 310 -24.58 -3.62 -15.63
C ALA A 310 -25.47 -2.82 -14.66
N ASP A 311 -24.97 -1.71 -14.12
CA ASP A 311 -25.75 -0.83 -13.25
C ASP A 311 -26.67 0.12 -14.06
N GLN A 312 -26.56 0.16 -15.39
CA GLN A 312 -27.37 1.00 -16.29
C GLN A 312 -28.47 0.21 -17.03
N ASP A 313 -28.43 -1.13 -17.03
CA ASP A 313 -29.44 -2.00 -17.66
C ASP A 313 -30.40 -2.60 -16.60
N PRO A 314 -31.68 -2.20 -16.57
CA PRO A 314 -32.68 -2.70 -15.62
C PRO A 314 -32.83 -4.24 -15.65
N ALA A 315 -32.69 -4.87 -16.82
CA ALA A 315 -32.80 -6.32 -16.96
C ALA A 315 -31.60 -7.07 -16.35
N PHE A 316 -30.47 -6.38 -16.16
CA PHE A 316 -29.30 -6.93 -15.49
C PHE A 316 -29.35 -6.73 -13.98
N GLN A 317 -29.90 -5.61 -13.50
CA GLN A 317 -30.15 -5.37 -12.08
C GLN A 317 -31.10 -6.40 -11.48
N GLU A 318 -32.16 -6.79 -12.20
CA GLU A 318 -33.11 -7.81 -11.76
C GLU A 318 -32.45 -9.20 -11.60
N LYS A 319 -31.48 -9.54 -12.46
CA LYS A 319 -30.68 -10.77 -12.35
C LYS A 319 -29.64 -10.75 -11.23
N LEU A 320 -29.24 -9.55 -10.78
CA LEU A 320 -28.31 -9.36 -9.67
C LEU A 320 -29.00 -9.29 -8.31
N ALA A 321 -30.32 -9.09 -8.26
CA ALA A 321 -31.08 -9.01 -7.01
C ALA A 321 -31.02 -10.30 -6.18
N ASP A 322 -30.93 -11.46 -6.85
CA ASP A 322 -30.83 -12.78 -6.23
C ASP A 322 -29.39 -13.21 -5.91
N VAL A 323 -28.38 -12.45 -6.35
CA VAL A 323 -26.96 -12.76 -6.12
C VAL A 323 -26.47 -11.92 -4.94
N ASP A 324 -25.87 -12.57 -3.93
CA ASP A 324 -25.22 -11.86 -2.84
C ASP A 324 -24.17 -10.87 -3.41
N GLN A 325 -24.43 -9.57 -3.26
CA GLN A 325 -23.56 -8.51 -3.78
C GLN A 325 -22.14 -8.62 -3.23
N ALA A 326 -21.96 -9.18 -2.03
CA ALA A 326 -20.64 -9.43 -1.46
C ALA A 326 -19.86 -10.53 -2.21
N SER A 327 -20.55 -11.39 -2.96
CA SER A 327 -19.94 -12.45 -3.77
C SER A 327 -19.51 -11.98 -5.17
N LEU A 328 -20.03 -10.85 -5.66
CA LEU A 328 -19.76 -10.28 -6.98
C LEU A 328 -18.38 -9.61 -7.05
N HIS A 329 -18.02 -8.89 -5.99
CA HIS A 329 -16.80 -8.12 -5.88
C HIS A 329 -15.84 -8.77 -4.89
N VAL A 330 -14.71 -9.24 -5.40
CA VAL A 330 -13.70 -9.95 -4.60
C VAL A 330 -12.51 -9.04 -4.33
N PRO A 331 -12.08 -8.87 -3.07
CA PRO A 331 -10.85 -8.15 -2.77
C PRO A 331 -9.63 -8.93 -3.27
N ILE A 332 -8.73 -8.23 -3.95
CA ILE A 332 -7.52 -8.78 -4.55
C ILE A 332 -6.30 -8.28 -3.77
N PRO A 333 -5.56 -9.16 -3.07
CA PRO A 333 -4.28 -8.79 -2.46
C PRO A 333 -3.21 -8.45 -3.51
N PRO A 334 -2.17 -7.66 -3.17
CA PRO A 334 -1.11 -7.25 -4.10
C PRO A 334 -0.44 -8.42 -4.84
N GLN A 335 -0.18 -9.53 -4.14
CA GLN A 335 0.42 -10.73 -4.75
C GLN A 335 -0.50 -11.36 -5.82
N THR A 336 -1.81 -11.40 -5.56
CA THR A 336 -2.79 -11.93 -6.51
C THR A 336 -3.01 -10.98 -7.67
N PHE A 337 -3.01 -9.67 -7.42
CA PHE A 337 -3.09 -8.64 -8.45
C PHE A 337 -2.00 -8.81 -9.50
N LEU A 338 -0.76 -9.04 -9.08
CA LEU A 338 0.37 -9.26 -9.99
C LEU A 338 0.22 -10.52 -10.87
N LYS A 339 -0.57 -11.52 -10.46
CA LYS A 339 -0.81 -12.74 -11.26
C LYS A 339 -1.69 -12.48 -12.49
N PHE A 340 -2.41 -11.36 -12.54
CA PHE A 340 -3.24 -11.02 -13.69
C PHE A 340 -2.47 -10.43 -14.88
N PHE A 341 -1.20 -10.08 -14.69
CA PHE A 341 -0.42 -9.35 -15.69
C PHE A 341 0.80 -10.16 -16.14
N SER A 342 1.12 -10.06 -17.43
CA SER A 342 2.41 -10.52 -17.94
C SER A 342 3.48 -9.54 -17.46
N LEU A 343 4.50 -10.06 -16.79
CA LEU A 343 5.57 -9.27 -16.18
C LEU A 343 6.76 -9.15 -17.10
#